data_AF-D0SKM8-F1
#
_entry.id   AF-D0SKM8-F1
#
_cell.length_a   1.000
_cell.length_b   1.000
_cell.length_c   1.000
_cell.angle_alpha   90.00
_cell.angle_beta   90.00
_cell.angle_gamma   90.00
#
_symmetry.space_group_name_H-M   'P 1'
#
loop_
_entity.id
_entity.type
_entity.pdbx_description
1 polymer ?
#
loop_
_entity_poly.entity_id
_entity_poly.type
_entity_poly.pdbx_seq_one_letter_code
_entity_poly.pdbx_strand_id
1 'polypeptide(L)'
;FLLLQQCFKQRFLRIEWKCDDCNQPSKAAALRFGFQYEGLFRQDRIVKGRNRNTAWFSIIDEEWSDLEPAYQQWLSPGNFDEQGVQKKRLSDFM
;
A
#
# COMPACT_ATOMS: atom_id res chain seq x y z
N PHE A 1 1.36 7.92 -1.60
CA PHE A 1 2.69 8.53 -1.57
C PHE A 1 2.82 9.59 -0.48
N LEU A 2 2.17 10.76 -0.57
CA LEU A 2 2.35 11.88 0.39
C LEU A 2 2.20 11.48 1.86
N LEU A 3 1.20 10.66 2.20
CA LEU A 3 1.02 10.14 3.56
C LEU A 3 2.21 9.30 4.02
N LEU A 4 2.64 8.33 3.20
CA LEU A 4 3.78 7.45 3.51
C LEU A 4 5.04 8.27 3.73
N GLN A 5 5.35 9.16 2.76
CA GLN A 5 6.51 10.03 2.83
C GLN A 5 6.51 10.90 4.10
N GLN A 6 5.37 11.50 4.44
CA GLN A 6 5.27 12.33 5.63
C GLN A 6 5.43 11.53 6.91
N CYS A 7 4.83 10.33 7.01
CA CYS A 7 4.97 9.46 8.17
C CYS A 7 6.43 9.04 8.40
N PHE A 8 7.14 8.56 7.36
CA PHE A 8 8.54 8.16 7.50
C PHE A 8 9.47 9.36 7.73
N LYS A 9 9.19 10.52 7.13
CA LYS A 9 9.88 11.78 7.47
C LYS A 9 9.72 12.18 8.94
N GLN A 10 8.57 11.87 9.54
CA GLN A 10 8.29 12.06 10.97
C GLN A 10 8.80 10.91 11.84
N ARG A 11 9.61 9.99 11.28
CA ARG A 11 10.22 8.85 11.98
C ARG A 11 9.22 7.83 12.55
N PHE A 12 8.06 7.68 11.92
CA PHE A 12 7.23 6.51 12.18
C PHE A 12 7.97 5.27 11.68
N LEU A 13 8.07 4.24 12.51
CA LEU A 13 8.77 3.00 12.17
C LEU A 13 7.91 2.05 11.32
N ARG A 14 6.59 2.30 11.30
CA ARG A 14 5.62 1.38 10.72
C ARG A 14 4.35 2.10 10.31
N ILE A 15 3.84 1.74 9.13
CA ILE A 15 2.55 2.18 8.62
C ILE A 15 1.73 0.96 8.27
N GLU A 16 0.46 0.96 8.70
CA GLU A 16 -0.41 -0.21 8.58
C GLU A 16 -1.53 0.02 7.57
N TRP A 17 -1.83 -1.01 6.80
CA TRP A 17 -3.04 -1.12 6.01
C TRP A 17 -3.85 -2.30 6.56
N LYS A 18 -5.13 -2.06 6.84
CA LYS A 18 -6.05 -3.14 7.21
C LYS A 18 -7.33 -3.08 6.40
N CYS A 19 -7.75 -4.23 5.90
CA CYS A 19 -8.99 -4.32 5.14
C CYS A 19 -9.79 -5.56 5.54
N ASP A 20 -11.04 -5.57 5.11
CA ASP A 20 -11.84 -6.79 5.18
C ASP A 20 -11.21 -7.84 4.28
N ASP A 21 -11.05 -9.08 4.76
CA ASP A 21 -10.45 -10.14 3.98
C ASP A 21 -11.24 -10.45 2.70
N CYS A 22 -12.55 -10.23 2.68
CA CYS A 22 -13.35 -10.37 1.47
C CYS A 22 -13.12 -9.22 0.46
N ASN A 23 -12.44 -8.14 0.83
CA ASN A 23 -12.19 -6.99 -0.03
C ASN A 23 -10.92 -7.19 -0.88
N GLN A 24 -11.06 -7.99 -1.94
CA GLN A 24 -9.97 -8.27 -2.87
C GLN A 24 -9.36 -7.02 -3.51
N PRO A 25 -10.14 -6.01 -3.96
CA PRO A 25 -9.56 -4.77 -4.50
C PRO A 25 -8.64 -4.05 -3.50
N SER A 26 -9.02 -4.00 -2.22
CA SER A 26 -8.18 -3.37 -1.20
C SER A 26 -6.91 -4.17 -0.90
N LYS A 27 -6.97 -5.51 -0.92
CA LYS A 27 -5.78 -6.35 -0.76
C LYS A 27 -4.81 -6.17 -1.92
N ALA A 28 -5.34 -6.16 -3.15
CA ALA A 28 -4.53 -5.90 -4.34
C ALA A 28 -3.89 -4.52 -4.32
N ALA A 29 -4.59 -3.49 -3.82
CA ALA A 29 -4.05 -2.15 -3.66
C ALA A 29 -2.92 -2.10 -2.61
N ALA A 30 -3.09 -2.73 -1.45
CA ALA A 30 -2.06 -2.80 -0.41
C ALA A 30 -0.77 -3.43 -0.96
N LEU A 31 -0.88 -4.60 -1.61
CA LEU A 31 0.26 -5.28 -2.23
C LEU A 31 0.91 -4.42 -3.33
N ARG A 32 0.11 -3.83 -4.23
CA ARG A 32 0.61 -2.93 -5.28
C ARG A 32 1.37 -1.72 -4.70
N PHE A 33 0.99 -1.26 -3.52
CA PHE A 33 1.63 -0.14 -2.84
C PHE A 33 2.89 -0.53 -2.05
N GLY A 34 3.27 -1.81 -2.06
CA GLY A 34 4.46 -2.31 -1.36
C GLY A 34 4.21 -2.69 0.09
N PHE A 35 2.95 -2.75 0.55
CA PHE A 35 2.66 -3.29 1.87
C PHE A 35 2.82 -4.82 1.88
N GLN A 36 3.51 -5.34 2.89
CA GLN A 36 3.69 -6.77 3.13
C GLN A 36 2.54 -7.35 3.95
N TYR A 37 2.03 -8.52 3.58
CA TYR A 37 0.98 -9.20 4.34
C TYR A 37 1.55 -9.86 5.60
N GLU A 38 0.86 -9.70 6.73
CA GLU A 38 1.35 -10.20 8.02
C GLU A 38 0.38 -11.16 8.70
N GLY A 39 -0.90 -11.12 8.37
CA GLY A 39 -1.84 -12.05 8.96
C GLY A 39 -3.31 -11.70 8.83
N LEU A 40 -4.13 -12.63 9.33
CA LEU A 40 -5.58 -12.54 9.31
C LEU A 40 -6.12 -12.69 10.73
N PHE A 41 -6.78 -11.64 11.20
CA PHE A 41 -7.56 -11.73 12.43
C PHE A 41 -8.94 -12.28 12.07
N ARG A 42 -9.19 -13.52 12.47
CA ARG A 42 -10.47 -14.20 12.30
C ARG A 42 -11.48 -13.65 13.30
N GLN A 43 -12.69 -13.36 12.84
CA GLN A 43 -13.75 -12.76 13.64
C GLN A 43 -13.34 -11.46 14.36
N ASP A 44 -12.53 -10.64 13.70
CA ASP A 44 -12.02 -9.37 14.24
C ASP A 44 -13.16 -8.45 14.74
N ARG A 45 -14.26 -8.37 13.98
CA ARG A 45 -15.44 -7.57 14.36
C ARG A 45 -16.67 -7.84 13.50
N ILE A 46 -17.82 -7.34 13.95
CA ILE A 46 -19.03 -7.21 13.12
C ILE A 46 -19.04 -5.85 12.43
N VAL A 47 -19.26 -5.85 11.12
CA VAL A 47 -19.45 -4.63 10.30
C VAL A 47 -20.71 -4.81 9.48
N LYS A 48 -21.66 -3.86 9.58
CA LYS A 48 -22.91 -3.88 8.81
C LYS A 48 -23.66 -5.23 8.93
N GLY A 49 -23.71 -5.79 10.14
CA GLY A 49 -24.45 -7.02 10.43
C GLY A 49 -23.78 -8.32 9.96
N ARG A 50 -22.55 -8.29 9.44
CA ARG A 50 -21.80 -9.50 9.07
C ARG A 50 -20.46 -9.59 9.79
N ASN A 51 -19.97 -10.82 9.91
CA ASN A 51 -18.60 -11.07 10.32
C ASN A 51 -17.61 -10.41 9.36
N ARG A 52 -16.55 -9.84 9.91
CA ARG A 52 -15.37 -9.37 9.18
C ARG A 52 -14.14 -10.03 9.78
N ASN A 53 -13.44 -10.78 8.95
CA ASN A 53 -12.04 -11.08 9.19
C ASN A 53 -11.20 -9.90 8.68
N THR A 54 -10.15 -9.52 9.39
CA THR A 54 -9.31 -8.38 9.01
C THR A 54 -7.95 -8.88 8.58
N ALA A 55 -7.62 -8.61 7.31
CA ALA A 55 -6.29 -8.84 6.76
C ALA A 55 -5.41 -7.62 7.07
N TRP A 56 -4.21 -7.88 7.60
CA TRP A 56 -3.24 -6.89 8.04
C TRP A 56 -2.02 -6.88 7.12
N PHE A 57 -1.58 -5.67 6.81
CA PHE A 57 -0.39 -5.41 6.01
C PHE A 57 0.39 -4.23 6.58
N SER A 58 1.68 -4.14 6.29
CA SER A 58 2.53 -3.05 6.75
C SER A 58 3.61 -2.64 5.77
N ILE A 59 4.12 -1.43 5.96
CA ILE A 59 5.45 -1.01 5.48
C ILE A 59 6.24 -0.59 6.72
N ILE A 60 7.47 -1.06 6.88
CA ILE A 60 8.41 -0.58 7.90
C ILE A 60 9.41 0.42 7.33
N ASP A 61 10.10 1.16 8.21
CA ASP A 61 11.06 2.19 7.82
C ASP A 61 12.22 1.65 6.97
N GLU A 62 12.71 0.45 7.27
CA GLU A 62 13.75 -0.23 6.48
C GLU A 62 13.31 -0.53 5.03
N GLU A 63 12.01 -0.75 4.79
CA GLU A 63 11.47 -1.01 3.45
C GLU A 63 11.22 0.30 2.67
N TRP A 64 11.07 1.42 3.39
CA TRP A 64 10.74 2.71 2.76
C TRP A 64 11.85 3.23 1.85
N SER A 65 13.12 2.91 2.13
CA SER A 65 14.26 3.35 1.31
C SER A 65 14.18 2.85 -0.13
N ASP A 66 13.59 1.67 -0.34
CA ASP A 66 13.42 1.08 -1.66
C ASP A 66 12.12 1.54 -2.33
N LEU A 67 11.08 1.76 -1.52
CA LEU A 67 9.77 2.19 -2.01
C LEU A 67 9.77 3.65 -2.45
N GLU A 68 10.40 4.57 -1.71
CA GLU A 68 10.36 6.00 -2.03
C GLU A 68 10.83 6.31 -3.46
N PRO A 69 12.00 5.82 -3.93
CA PRO A 69 12.43 6.02 -5.31
C PRO A 69 11.46 5.42 -6.34
N ALA A 70 10.89 4.24 -6.06
CA ALA A 70 9.93 3.59 -6.95
C ALA A 70 8.67 4.45 -7.14
N TYR A 71 8.13 4.99 -6.05
CA TYR A 71 7.00 5.93 -6.10
C TYR A 71 7.34 7.21 -6.85
N GLN A 72 8.53 7.79 -6.61
CA GLN A 72 8.96 9.02 -7.29
C GLN A 72 9.10 8.80 -8.81
N GLN A 73 9.70 7.68 -9.23
CA GLN A 73 9.81 7.32 -10.64
C GLN A 73 8.45 7.07 -11.29
N TRP A 74 7.58 6.31 -10.61
CA TRP A 74 6.24 6.01 -11.11
C TRP A 74 5.37 7.27 -11.25
N LEU A 75 5.48 8.22 -10.32
CA LEU A 75 4.77 9.50 -10.34
C LEU A 75 5.43 10.56 -11.24
N SER A 76 6.64 10.32 -11.74
CA SER A 76 7.34 11.29 -12.58
C SER A 76 6.53 11.58 -13.85
N PRO A 77 6.50 12.84 -14.33
CA PRO A 77 5.82 13.18 -15.59
C PRO A 77 6.28 12.33 -16.78
N GLY A 78 7.55 11.90 -16.78
CA GLY A 78 8.12 11.04 -17.82
C GLY A 78 7.47 9.65 -17.91
N ASN A 79 6.85 9.15 -16.83
CA ASN A 79 6.16 7.87 -16.80
C ASN A 79 4.74 7.93 -17.37
N PHE A 80 4.23 9.08 -17.79
CA PHE A 80 2.90 9.21 -18.39
C PHE A 80 3.01 9.66 -19.86
N ASP A 81 2.09 9.19 -20.69
CA ASP A 81 1.93 9.67 -22.06
C ASP A 81 1.05 10.93 -22.12
N GLU A 82 0.83 11.46 -23.33
CA GLU A 82 0.04 12.68 -23.57
C GLU A 82 -1.43 12.52 -23.16
N GLN A 83 -1.93 11.27 -23.05
CA GLN A 83 -3.28 10.93 -22.63
C GLN A 83 -3.37 10.68 -21.11
N GLY A 84 -2.25 10.78 -20.38
CA GLY A 84 -2.18 10.54 -18.95
C GLY A 84 -2.16 9.05 -18.56
N VAL A 85 -1.91 8.16 -19.52
CA VAL A 85 -1.77 6.73 -19.25
C VAL A 85 -0.34 6.43 -18.80
N GLN A 86 -0.20 5.61 -17.76
CA GLN A 86 1.11 5.19 -17.25
C GLN A 86 1.83 4.28 -18.27
N LYS A 87 3.11 4.53 -18.51
CA LYS A 87 3.99 3.72 -19.38
C LYS A 87 4.49 2.48 -18.65
N LYS A 88 4.89 2.63 -17.40
CA LYS A 88 5.25 1.54 -16.48
C LYS A 88 4.37 1.58 -15.24
N ARG A 89 4.06 0.40 -14.71
CA ARG A 89 3.32 0.23 -13.46
C ARG A 89 4.26 0.45 -12.28
N LEU A 90 3.67 0.79 -11.13
CA LEU A 90 4.45 0.96 -9.89
C LEU A 90 5.26 -0.30 -9.55
N SER A 91 4.69 -1.48 -9.77
CA SER A 91 5.36 -2.78 -9.58
C SER A 91 6.58 -2.99 -10.47
N ASP A 92 6.73 -2.23 -11.56
CA ASP A 92 7.86 -2.37 -12.48
C ASP A 92 9.09 -1.56 -12.00
N PHE A 93 8.92 -0.76 -10.95
CA PHE A 93 9.96 0.05 -10.30
C PHE A 93 10.36 -0.47 -8.91
N MET A 94 9.67 -1.51 -8.42
CA MET A 94 9.89 -2.14 -7.12
C MET A 94 10.75 -3.40 -7.27
#